data_AF-A0A6U3SDT0-F1
#
_entry.id   AF-A0A6U3SDT0-F1
#
_cell.length_a   1.000
_cell.length_b   1.000
_cell.length_c   1.000
_cell.angle_alpha   90.00
_cell.angle_beta   90.00
_cell.angle_gamma   90.00
#
_symmetry.space_group_name_H-M   'P 1'
#
loop_
_entity.id
_entity.type
_entity.pdbx_description
1 polymer ?
#
loop_
_entity_poly.entity_id
_entity_poly.type
_entity_poly.pdbx_seq_one_letter_code
_entity_poly.pdbx_strand_id
1 'polypeptide(L)'
;MAKNDELRRLNNVDDEEVNYNPNRMRHAAGYEDDTDDVYNSTHEQKRPSSTKGETTSSLFSDDDEHIYQLTDDVYSMVFLANTCSAAFVFAMFTFLLKIVIYVFIMIDMLDGANASNPLSVPKGISTLVRAAQFIMLPVAVAIQEDLIASIALFNVKFRRSEEMKQLPGATLCKWILGSICRFIDGILSLIVNFTLLEKSDTVLGLMLNFAALGFLQTIDNVAYHLALEGYLSDSIEAVAKAATVLTLPKYKSSKVWKVLDSLFIVLVYIAILSVWLSFTLQQIEGRFLCQSFSASFTGDEWWLDFNPSIYSGAYDLVGRRKVGGRAIYVERNYRDEESARGIFGYCADEARWAFIVSTKQATMITNDDICNYILASPDGAEGAFDPTETTSSKWMTYSNDAIPQSVPLSFEISCIDCAGASDCSERGQCQNKKCVCNPPYYGSVCDLVAE
;
A
#
# COMPACT_ATOMS: atom_id res chain seq x y z
N MET A 1 -39.48 58.29 13.06
CA MET A 1 -38.98 59.04 11.88
C MET A 1 -37.45 59.21 11.85
N ALA A 2 -36.67 58.32 12.49
CA ALA A 2 -35.20 58.43 12.54
C ALA A 2 -34.48 57.10 12.19
N LYS A 3 -35.15 56.19 11.47
CA LYS A 3 -34.61 54.85 11.12
C LYS A 3 -34.54 54.59 9.60
N ASN A 4 -34.80 55.62 8.79
CA ASN A 4 -34.85 55.49 7.32
C ASN A 4 -33.70 56.19 6.58
N ASP A 5 -32.84 56.94 7.27
CA ASP A 5 -31.70 57.64 6.64
C ASP A 5 -30.40 56.82 6.62
N GLU A 6 -30.33 55.73 7.38
CA GLU A 6 -29.13 54.87 7.42
C GLU A 6 -29.11 53.85 6.27
N LEU A 7 -30.28 53.49 5.74
CA LEU A 7 -30.43 52.58 4.59
C LEU A 7 -30.16 53.25 3.23
N ARG A 8 -30.02 54.58 3.18
CA ARG A 8 -29.61 55.30 1.96
C ARG A 8 -28.11 55.47 1.79
N ARG A 9 -27.30 55.20 2.83
CA ARG A 9 -25.83 55.32 2.74
C ARG A 9 -25.12 54.06 2.24
N LEU A 10 -25.82 52.93 2.13
CA LEU A 10 -25.25 51.67 1.63
C LEU A 10 -25.50 51.42 0.13
N ASN A 11 -26.21 52.31 -0.57
CA ASN A 11 -26.54 52.16 -2.00
C ASN A 11 -25.79 53.12 -2.93
N ASN A 12 -24.77 53.83 -2.45
CA ASN A 12 -23.89 54.66 -3.29
C ASN A 12 -22.46 54.10 -3.25
N VAL A 13 -22.28 52.91 -3.80
CA VAL A 13 -20.98 52.48 -4.32
C VAL A 13 -21.09 52.62 -5.82
N ASP A 14 -20.30 53.55 -6.36
CA ASP A 14 -20.28 53.93 -7.76
C ASP A 14 -20.01 52.71 -8.67
N ASP A 15 -20.81 52.60 -9.72
CA ASP A 15 -20.61 51.69 -10.84
C ASP A 15 -19.31 52.07 -11.59
N GLU A 16 -18.19 51.41 -11.28
CA GLU A 16 -17.08 51.31 -12.23
C GLU A 16 -17.47 50.31 -13.33
N GLU A 17 -17.80 50.83 -14.50
CA GLU A 17 -17.95 50.07 -15.75
C GLU A 17 -16.67 49.27 -16.05
N VAL A 18 -16.66 48.00 -15.67
CA VAL A 18 -15.69 47.02 -16.19
C VAL A 18 -16.09 46.73 -17.64
N ASN A 19 -15.36 47.37 -18.55
CA ASN A 19 -15.49 47.17 -20.00
C ASN A 19 -15.05 45.73 -20.38
N TYR A 20 -16.02 44.82 -20.41
CA TYR A 20 -15.84 43.41 -20.75
C TYR A 20 -15.66 43.27 -22.27
N ASN A 21 -14.42 43.06 -22.71
CA ASN A 21 -14.10 42.79 -24.12
C ASN A 21 -14.38 41.31 -24.46
N PRO A 22 -15.42 40.98 -25.26
CA PRO A 22 -15.84 39.61 -25.50
C PRO A 22 -15.02 38.87 -26.58
N ASN A 23 -13.93 39.45 -27.09
CA ASN A 23 -13.16 38.86 -28.19
C ASN A 23 -11.90 38.08 -27.78
N ARG A 24 -11.72 37.74 -26.49
CA ARG A 24 -10.51 37.01 -26.01
C ARG A 24 -10.72 35.53 -25.70
N MET A 25 -11.85 34.92 -26.10
CA MET A 25 -12.09 33.47 -25.96
C MET A 25 -12.49 32.78 -27.27
N ARG A 26 -11.65 32.92 -28.29
CA ARG A 26 -11.59 31.98 -29.42
C ARG A 26 -10.14 31.77 -29.80
N HIS A 27 -9.44 30.86 -29.13
CA HIS A 27 -8.26 30.14 -29.62
C HIS A 27 -7.73 29.23 -28.49
N ALA A 28 -8.48 28.18 -28.16
CA ALA A 28 -7.98 27.05 -27.37
C ALA A 28 -8.93 25.85 -27.52
N ALA A 29 -9.03 25.31 -28.74
CA ALA A 29 -9.52 23.96 -29.01
C ALA A 29 -9.20 23.62 -30.47
N GLY A 30 -7.96 23.20 -30.71
CA GLY A 30 -7.47 22.65 -31.96
C GLY A 30 -6.34 21.71 -31.61
N TYR A 31 -6.70 20.46 -31.29
CA TYR A 31 -5.76 19.36 -31.09
C TYR A 31 -5.69 18.66 -32.44
N GLU A 32 -4.69 19.02 -33.25
CA GLU A 32 -4.27 18.23 -34.39
C GLU A 32 -2.83 17.77 -34.17
N ASP A 33 -2.73 16.46 -34.29
CA ASP A 33 -1.59 15.58 -34.50
C ASP A 33 -0.55 16.22 -35.44
N ASP A 34 0.72 16.24 -35.02
CA ASP A 34 1.85 16.06 -35.93
C ASP A 34 3.13 15.81 -35.12
N THR A 35 3.64 14.60 -35.31
CA THR A 35 4.99 14.18 -34.94
C THR A 35 5.95 14.56 -36.06
N ASP A 36 7.22 14.71 -35.69
CA ASP A 36 8.39 15.02 -36.53
C ASP A 36 8.63 16.52 -36.81
N ASP A 37 9.56 17.12 -36.05
CA ASP A 37 10.83 17.50 -36.66
C ASP A 37 11.86 18.02 -35.65
N VAL A 38 13.06 17.45 -35.80
CA VAL A 38 14.34 17.88 -35.25
C VAL A 38 14.79 19.14 -35.97
N TYR A 39 15.08 20.26 -35.28
CA TYR A 39 16.18 21.16 -35.68
C TYR A 39 16.60 22.16 -34.58
N ASN A 40 17.92 22.29 -34.43
CA ASN A 40 18.67 23.27 -33.63
C ASN A 40 18.30 24.73 -33.93
N SER A 41 18.25 25.58 -32.90
CA SER A 41 18.65 26.99 -33.03
C SER A 41 18.90 27.65 -31.67
N THR A 42 20.19 27.81 -31.34
CA THR A 42 20.74 28.81 -30.44
C THR A 42 20.26 30.22 -30.81
N HIS A 43 19.57 30.91 -29.90
CA HIS A 43 19.40 32.37 -29.99
C HIS A 43 19.79 33.06 -28.68
N GLU A 44 20.98 33.64 -28.75
CA GLU A 44 21.62 34.54 -27.80
C GLU A 44 20.88 35.89 -27.83
N GLN A 45 20.21 36.28 -26.72
CA GLN A 45 19.49 37.55 -26.62
C GLN A 45 20.26 38.53 -25.72
N LYS A 46 21.01 39.43 -26.37
CA LYS A 46 21.70 40.60 -25.79
C LYS A 46 20.70 41.54 -25.08
N ARG A 47 20.93 41.81 -23.79
CA ARG A 47 20.35 42.95 -23.06
C ARG A 47 21.30 44.15 -23.05
N PRO A 48 20.78 45.40 -23.15
CA PRO A 48 21.59 46.61 -23.19
C PRO A 48 22.09 47.04 -21.80
N SER A 49 23.33 47.53 -21.79
CA SER A 49 24.05 48.14 -20.67
C SER A 49 23.61 49.59 -20.41
N SER A 50 23.30 49.92 -19.16
CA SER A 50 23.07 51.27 -18.59
C SER A 50 22.76 51.05 -17.09
N THR A 51 23.32 51.67 -16.07
CA THR A 51 24.18 52.84 -15.86
C THR A 51 24.84 52.66 -14.48
N LYS A 52 26.10 53.09 -14.32
CA LYS A 52 26.81 53.16 -13.05
C LYS A 52 26.15 54.22 -12.15
N GLY A 53 25.68 53.82 -10.97
CA GLY A 53 25.11 54.70 -9.95
C GLY A 53 25.48 54.21 -8.55
N GLU A 54 26.31 55.02 -7.90
CA GLU A 54 26.59 55.20 -6.47
C GLU A 54 26.28 54.10 -5.44
N THR A 55 27.37 53.75 -4.78
CA THR A 55 27.56 53.04 -3.53
C THR A 55 26.87 53.75 -2.35
N THR A 56 25.66 53.33 -2.00
CA THR A 56 25.11 53.48 -0.65
C THR A 56 25.03 52.12 0.01
N SER A 57 26.15 51.74 0.64
CA SER A 57 26.28 50.69 1.64
C SER A 57 25.38 50.98 2.85
N SER A 58 24.09 50.78 2.68
CA SER A 58 23.18 50.37 3.75
C SER A 58 23.53 48.91 4.00
N LEU A 59 24.28 48.54 5.03
CA LEU A 59 23.84 48.44 6.42
C LEU A 59 22.41 47.87 6.60
N PHE A 60 21.91 47.16 5.58
CA PHE A 60 20.83 46.20 5.72
C PHE A 60 21.40 45.02 6.49
N SER A 61 21.10 45.02 7.78
CA SER A 61 21.20 43.91 8.71
C SER A 61 20.88 42.58 8.04
N ASP A 62 21.86 41.67 8.01
CA ASP A 62 21.80 40.23 7.72
C ASP A 62 20.80 39.43 8.60
N ASP A 63 19.80 40.10 9.18
CA ASP A 63 18.67 39.45 9.84
C ASP A 63 17.63 39.08 8.77
N ASP A 64 18.04 38.24 7.81
CA ASP A 64 17.11 37.50 6.94
C ASP A 64 16.30 36.57 7.83
N GLU A 65 15.22 37.11 8.41
CA GLU A 65 14.30 36.36 9.23
C GLU A 65 13.79 35.19 8.37
N HIS A 66 14.07 33.95 8.78
CA HIS A 66 13.71 32.80 7.98
C HIS A 66 12.18 32.66 7.93
N ILE A 67 11.61 33.02 6.80
CA ILE A 67 10.17 32.94 6.55
C ILE A 67 9.79 31.49 6.15
N TYR A 68 8.68 30.99 6.67
CA TYR A 68 8.02 29.76 6.23
C TYR A 68 6.76 30.14 5.45
N GLN A 69 6.71 29.76 4.18
CA GLN A 69 5.46 29.84 3.43
C GLN A 69 4.55 28.71 3.89
N LEU A 70 3.30 29.02 4.20
CA LEU A 70 2.31 28.01 4.53
C LEU A 70 2.09 27.10 3.31
N THR A 71 1.85 25.81 3.52
CA THR A 71 1.65 24.87 2.42
C THR A 71 0.30 25.11 1.75
N ASP A 72 0.29 24.95 0.43
CA ASP A 72 -0.88 25.19 -0.43
C ASP A 72 -1.80 23.95 -0.44
N ASP A 73 -2.45 23.70 0.71
CA ASP A 73 -3.32 22.54 0.92
C ASP A 73 -4.59 22.89 1.74
N VAL A 74 -5.54 21.95 1.78
CA VAL A 74 -6.82 22.16 2.50
C VAL A 74 -6.64 22.30 4.02
N TYR A 75 -5.59 21.74 4.61
CA TYR A 75 -5.33 21.84 6.05
C TYR A 75 -4.94 23.27 6.45
N SER A 76 -4.25 23.98 5.55
CA SER A 76 -3.99 25.41 5.68
C SER A 76 -5.30 26.22 5.68
N MET A 77 -6.30 25.80 4.90
CA MET A 77 -7.64 26.41 4.94
C MET A 77 -8.38 26.14 6.25
N VAL A 78 -8.25 24.94 6.84
CA VAL A 78 -8.81 24.64 8.19
C VAL A 78 -8.28 25.63 9.23
N PHE A 79 -7.00 25.99 9.11
CA PHE A 79 -6.37 26.97 9.99
C PHE A 79 -6.94 28.40 9.81
N LEU A 80 -7.07 28.87 8.56
CA LEU A 80 -7.42 30.27 8.26
C LEU A 80 -8.92 30.56 8.28
N ALA A 81 -9.75 29.59 7.91
CA ALA A 81 -11.19 29.79 7.75
C ALA A 81 -11.90 30.08 9.09
N ASN A 82 -12.97 30.86 9.05
CA ASN A 82 -13.87 31.01 10.18
C ASN A 82 -14.57 29.67 10.48
N THR A 83 -14.83 29.38 11.76
CA THR A 83 -15.46 28.10 12.16
C THR A 83 -16.85 28.01 11.52
N CYS A 84 -17.18 26.86 10.94
CA CYS A 84 -18.43 26.64 10.20
C CYS A 84 -18.65 27.54 8.96
N SER A 85 -17.63 28.26 8.49
CA SER A 85 -17.70 28.89 7.17
C SER A 85 -17.66 27.84 6.05
N ALA A 86 -18.07 28.23 4.84
CA ALA A 86 -18.03 27.34 3.67
C ALA A 86 -16.63 26.76 3.43
N ALA A 87 -15.57 27.58 3.56
CA ALA A 87 -14.18 27.14 3.45
C ALA A 87 -13.77 26.10 4.50
N PHE A 88 -14.19 26.31 5.75
CA PHE A 88 -13.91 25.36 6.83
C PHE A 88 -14.63 24.02 6.60
N VAL A 89 -15.91 24.06 6.24
CA VAL A 89 -16.71 22.86 5.96
C VAL A 89 -16.15 22.11 4.76
N PHE A 90 -15.76 22.81 3.70
CA PHE A 90 -15.13 22.23 2.52
C PHE A 90 -13.82 21.52 2.86
N ALA A 91 -12.91 22.19 3.57
CA ALA A 91 -11.63 21.58 3.96
C ALA A 91 -11.82 20.35 4.86
N MET A 92 -12.72 20.43 5.84
CA MET A 92 -13.06 19.29 6.70
C MET A 92 -13.73 18.14 5.92
N PHE A 93 -14.58 18.45 4.94
CA PHE A 93 -15.18 17.45 4.05
C PHE A 93 -14.11 16.73 3.25
N THR A 94 -13.14 17.43 2.65
CA THR A 94 -12.04 16.82 1.91
C THR A 94 -11.19 15.89 2.78
N PHE A 95 -10.85 16.33 4.00
CA PHE A 95 -10.17 15.47 4.97
C PHE A 95 -10.98 14.20 5.28
N LEU A 96 -12.26 14.35 5.65
CA LEU A 96 -13.13 13.21 5.94
C LEU A 96 -13.28 12.26 4.75
N LEU A 97 -13.35 12.79 3.53
CA LEU A 97 -13.39 12.01 2.31
C LEU A 97 -12.12 11.14 2.17
N LYS A 98 -10.92 11.71 2.34
CA LYS A 98 -9.66 10.95 2.33
C LYS A 98 -9.66 9.85 3.39
N ILE A 99 -10.06 10.17 4.62
CA ILE A 99 -10.13 9.19 5.71
C ILE A 99 -11.09 8.03 5.38
N VAL A 100 -12.28 8.32 4.83
CA VAL A 100 -13.24 7.29 4.43
C VAL A 100 -12.65 6.38 3.35
N ILE A 101 -11.97 6.96 2.35
CA ILE A 101 -11.33 6.18 1.28
C ILE A 101 -10.23 5.28 1.85
N TYR A 102 -9.37 5.79 2.74
CA TYR A 102 -8.34 4.97 3.38
C TYR A 102 -8.94 3.86 4.24
N VAL A 103 -10.03 4.12 4.97
CA VAL A 103 -10.72 3.10 5.75
C VAL A 103 -11.30 2.01 4.84
N PHE A 104 -11.91 2.37 3.70
CA PHE A 104 -12.41 1.38 2.75
C PHE A 104 -11.30 0.52 2.16
N ILE A 105 -10.17 1.14 1.77
CA ILE A 105 -9.01 0.38 1.30
C ILE A 105 -8.50 -0.54 2.41
N MET A 106 -8.37 -0.06 3.64
CA MET A 106 -7.94 -0.90 4.76
C MET A 106 -8.90 -2.06 5.05
N ILE A 107 -10.22 -1.86 4.95
CA ILE A 107 -11.22 -2.93 5.11
C ILE A 107 -11.08 -3.96 4.00
N ASP A 108 -11.00 -3.53 2.74
CA ASP A 108 -10.77 -4.41 1.59
C ASP A 108 -9.47 -5.22 1.76
N MET A 109 -8.44 -4.58 2.31
CA MET A 109 -7.19 -5.25 2.63
C MET A 109 -7.29 -6.25 3.79
N LEU A 110 -8.29 -6.14 4.66
CA LEU A 110 -8.52 -7.08 5.75
C LEU A 110 -9.51 -8.20 5.40
N ASP A 111 -10.29 -8.08 4.31
CA ASP A 111 -11.34 -9.05 3.97
C ASP A 111 -10.77 -10.44 3.58
N GLY A 112 -9.52 -10.50 3.11
CA GLY A 112 -8.81 -11.75 2.85
C GLY A 112 -8.00 -12.31 4.04
N ALA A 113 -8.16 -11.74 5.23
CA ALA A 113 -7.33 -12.04 6.39
C ALA A 113 -7.63 -13.42 6.96
N ASN A 114 -6.59 -14.25 7.12
CA ASN A 114 -6.67 -15.48 7.89
C ASN A 114 -5.99 -15.26 9.25
N ALA A 115 -6.36 -16.01 10.29
CA ALA A 115 -5.76 -15.84 11.62
C ALA A 115 -4.22 -16.04 11.62
N SER A 116 -3.70 -16.84 10.70
CA SER A 116 -2.27 -17.06 10.50
C SER A 116 -1.60 -15.97 9.66
N ASN A 117 -2.38 -15.20 8.91
CA ASN A 117 -1.92 -14.19 7.97
C ASN A 117 -2.96 -13.05 7.89
N PRO A 118 -3.03 -12.18 8.92
CA PRO A 118 -4.09 -11.19 9.04
C PRO A 118 -4.03 -10.08 8.00
N LEU A 119 -2.90 -9.92 7.32
CA LEU A 119 -2.73 -8.94 6.25
C LEU A 119 -2.71 -9.59 4.87
N SER A 120 -3.07 -10.88 4.76
CA SER A 120 -3.05 -11.64 3.50
C SER A 120 -1.73 -11.46 2.72
N VAL A 121 -0.61 -11.37 3.43
CA VAL A 121 0.71 -11.21 2.81
C VAL A 121 0.98 -12.44 1.94
N PRO A 122 1.42 -12.28 0.68
CA PRO A 122 1.71 -13.41 -0.19
C PRO A 122 2.68 -14.39 0.49
N LYS A 123 2.36 -15.69 0.41
CA LYS A 123 3.04 -16.76 1.17
C LYS A 123 4.51 -16.91 0.77
N GLY A 124 4.83 -16.54 -0.47
CA GLY A 124 6.17 -16.30 -0.94
C GLY A 124 6.13 -15.34 -2.12
N ILE A 125 7.26 -14.69 -2.37
CA ILE A 125 7.43 -13.72 -3.44
C ILE A 125 8.78 -13.94 -4.10
N SER A 126 8.85 -13.63 -5.40
CA SER A 126 10.09 -13.78 -6.15
C SER A 126 11.17 -12.83 -5.59
N THR A 127 12.44 -13.22 -5.74
CA THR A 127 13.57 -12.37 -5.31
C THR A 127 13.54 -11.00 -6.00
N LEU A 128 13.06 -10.96 -7.24
CA LEU A 128 12.88 -9.73 -8.00
C LEU A 128 11.86 -8.79 -7.34
N VAL A 129 10.71 -9.33 -6.92
CA VAL A 129 9.66 -8.55 -6.23
C VAL A 129 10.17 -8.04 -4.88
N ARG A 130 10.90 -8.86 -4.11
CA ARG A 130 11.56 -8.40 -2.86
C ARG A 130 12.52 -7.24 -3.08
N ALA A 131 13.34 -7.33 -4.13
CA ALA A 131 14.27 -6.27 -4.47
C ALA A 131 13.53 -4.98 -4.88
N ALA A 132 12.47 -5.10 -5.67
CA ALA A 132 11.62 -3.97 -6.04
C ALA A 132 10.95 -3.34 -4.81
N GLN A 133 10.37 -4.15 -3.91
CA GLN A 133 9.81 -3.69 -2.64
C GLN A 133 10.84 -2.90 -1.82
N PHE A 134 12.05 -3.43 -1.64
CA PHE A 134 13.12 -2.75 -0.90
C PHE A 134 13.49 -1.39 -1.51
N ILE A 135 13.64 -1.31 -2.83
CA ILE A 135 13.96 -0.07 -3.55
C ILE A 135 12.82 0.96 -3.42
N MET A 136 11.58 0.49 -3.30
CA MET A 136 10.40 1.34 -3.21
C MET A 136 10.13 1.85 -1.80
N LEU A 137 10.74 1.30 -0.75
CA LEU A 137 10.57 1.80 0.63
C LEU A 137 11.02 3.27 0.80
N PRO A 138 12.22 3.70 0.35
CA PRO A 138 12.59 5.13 0.40
C PRO A 138 11.62 6.01 -0.38
N VAL A 139 11.17 5.54 -1.55
CA VAL A 139 10.19 6.27 -2.39
C VAL A 139 8.86 6.42 -1.65
N ALA A 140 8.40 5.35 -0.99
CA ALA A 140 7.16 5.33 -0.21
C ALA A 140 7.16 6.32 0.95
N VAL A 141 8.32 6.59 1.56
CA VAL A 141 8.48 7.62 2.59
C VAL A 141 8.60 9.01 1.98
N ALA A 142 9.39 9.16 0.91
CA ALA A 142 9.64 10.45 0.27
C ALA A 142 8.38 11.08 -0.35
N ILE A 143 7.45 10.26 -0.85
CA ILE A 143 6.18 10.73 -1.43
C ILE A 143 5.15 11.18 -0.37
N GLN A 144 5.40 10.96 0.93
CA GLN A 144 4.49 11.39 2.00
C GLN A 144 4.62 12.89 2.30
N GLU A 145 4.18 13.73 1.38
CA GLU A 145 4.24 15.20 1.52
C GLU A 145 3.56 15.69 2.80
N ASP A 146 2.38 15.15 3.13
CA ASP A 146 1.60 15.51 4.32
C ASP A 146 2.33 15.22 5.64
N LEU A 147 3.03 14.08 5.70
CA LEU A 147 3.81 13.69 6.86
C LEU A 147 5.03 14.63 7.02
N ILE A 148 5.76 14.87 5.93
CA ILE A 148 6.95 15.74 5.92
C ILE A 148 6.57 17.18 6.28
N ALA A 149 5.49 17.70 5.69
CA ALA A 149 4.97 19.03 5.99
C ALA A 149 4.54 19.16 7.45
N SER A 150 3.83 18.16 7.98
CA SER A 150 3.42 18.12 9.40
C SER A 150 4.62 18.15 10.35
N ILE A 151 5.71 17.45 10.02
CA ILE A 151 6.94 17.47 10.82
C ILE A 151 7.55 18.87 10.80
N ALA A 152 7.67 19.47 9.60
CA ALA A 152 8.22 20.81 9.44
C ALA A 152 7.39 21.88 10.18
N LEU A 153 6.07 21.70 10.28
CA LEU A 153 5.19 22.59 11.03
C LEU A 153 5.48 22.62 12.53
N PHE A 154 6.03 21.56 13.13
CA PHE A 154 6.45 21.60 14.55
C PHE A 154 7.59 22.60 14.81
N ASN A 155 8.35 22.96 13.76
CA ASN A 155 9.43 23.94 13.82
C ASN A 155 8.97 25.37 13.50
N VAL A 156 7.67 25.58 13.31
CA VAL A 156 7.09 26.90 13.06
C VAL A 156 6.54 27.47 14.37
N LYS A 157 6.93 28.70 14.69
CA LYS A 157 6.43 29.37 15.89
C LYS A 157 5.08 29.99 15.57
N PHE A 158 4.03 29.52 16.26
CA PHE A 158 2.76 30.24 16.25
C PHE A 158 2.93 31.59 16.98
N ARG A 159 3.18 32.65 16.22
CA ARG A 159 3.21 34.03 16.71
C ARG A 159 2.12 34.80 15.98
N ARG A 160 1.27 35.48 16.74
CA ARG A 160 0.24 36.37 16.21
C ARG A 160 0.92 37.58 15.56
N SER A 161 1.29 37.44 14.29
CA SER A 161 1.79 38.54 13.46
C SER A 161 0.69 39.57 13.24
N GLU A 162 1.06 40.79 12.82
CA GLU A 162 0.05 41.80 12.44
C GLU A 162 -0.84 41.31 11.29
N GLU A 163 -0.27 40.53 10.36
CA GLU A 163 -1.01 39.87 9.27
C GLU A 163 -2.08 38.90 9.81
N MET A 164 -1.73 38.07 10.81
CA MET A 164 -2.72 37.19 11.45
C MET A 164 -3.83 37.96 12.17
N LYS A 165 -3.62 39.21 12.61
CA LYS A 165 -4.70 39.99 13.23
C LYS A 165 -5.80 40.35 12.23
N GLN A 166 -5.51 40.36 10.93
CA GLN A 166 -6.50 40.59 9.88
C GLN A 166 -7.37 39.36 9.60
N LEU A 167 -6.95 38.17 10.07
CA LEU A 167 -7.65 36.91 9.87
C LEU A 167 -8.29 36.44 11.19
N PRO A 168 -9.53 36.86 11.52
CA PRO A 168 -10.17 36.51 12.80
C PRO A 168 -10.39 34.99 12.97
N GLY A 169 -10.38 34.24 11.88
CA GLY A 169 -10.49 32.78 11.88
C GLY A 169 -9.26 32.05 12.40
N ALA A 170 -8.06 32.64 12.29
CA ALA A 170 -6.78 32.03 12.62
C ALA A 170 -6.56 31.95 14.14
N THR A 171 -6.83 30.77 14.71
CA THR A 171 -6.66 30.51 16.15
C THR A 171 -5.63 29.40 16.38
N LEU A 172 -4.95 29.43 17.54
CA LEU A 172 -3.98 28.39 17.91
C LEU A 172 -4.61 26.98 17.91
N CYS A 173 -5.86 26.86 18.35
CA CYS A 173 -6.57 25.59 18.35
C CYS A 173 -6.73 25.03 16.93
N LYS A 174 -7.09 25.86 15.95
CA LYS A 174 -7.20 25.44 14.55
C LYS A 174 -5.86 25.15 13.89
N TRP A 175 -4.82 25.89 14.26
CA TRP A 175 -3.45 25.59 13.84
C TRP A 175 -3.05 24.17 14.26
N ILE A 176 -3.28 23.83 15.54
CA ILE A 176 -3.03 22.49 16.07
C ILE A 176 -3.92 21.46 15.39
N LEU A 177 -5.20 21.76 15.19
CA LEU A 177 -6.15 20.86 14.53
C LEU A 177 -5.72 20.54 13.09
N GLY A 178 -5.41 21.56 12.28
CA GLY A 178 -4.94 21.36 10.90
C GLY A 178 -3.65 20.55 10.84
N SER A 179 -2.71 20.80 11.76
CA SER A 179 -1.46 20.03 11.87
C SER A 179 -1.71 18.58 12.25
N ILE A 180 -2.64 18.30 13.19
CA ILE A 180 -3.00 16.94 13.59
C ILE A 180 -3.71 16.21 12.45
N CYS A 181 -4.67 16.86 11.76
CA CYS A 181 -5.36 16.28 10.61
C CYS A 181 -4.37 15.88 9.51
N ARG A 182 -3.46 16.78 9.14
CA ARG A 182 -2.42 16.51 8.14
C ARG A 182 -1.46 15.39 8.58
N PHE A 183 -1.11 15.34 9.86
CA PHE A 183 -0.24 14.29 10.38
C PHE A 183 -0.93 12.91 10.36
N ILE A 184 -2.20 12.84 10.74
CA ILE A 184 -3.01 11.63 10.67
C ILE A 184 -3.14 11.15 9.22
N ASP A 185 -3.40 12.06 8.30
CA ASP A 185 -3.51 11.76 6.87
C ASP A 185 -2.20 11.18 6.32
N GLY A 186 -1.06 11.80 6.62
CA GLY A 186 0.27 11.29 6.26
C GLY A 186 0.58 9.92 6.86
N ILE A 187 0.21 9.66 8.12
CA ILE A 187 0.40 8.33 8.73
C ILE A 187 -0.49 7.27 8.08
N LEU A 188 -1.77 7.55 7.87
CA LEU A 188 -2.69 6.59 7.26
C LEU A 188 -2.29 6.28 5.83
N SER A 189 -1.91 7.30 5.05
CA SER A 189 -1.39 7.13 3.70
C SER A 189 -0.14 6.23 3.68
N LEU A 190 0.77 6.44 4.63
CA LEU A 190 1.97 5.60 4.78
C LEU A 190 1.65 4.15 5.14
N ILE A 191 0.70 3.91 6.06
CA ILE A 191 0.26 2.56 6.44
C ILE A 191 -0.38 1.84 5.25
N VAL A 192 -1.29 2.50 4.54
CA VAL A 192 -1.95 1.95 3.35
C VAL A 192 -0.92 1.64 2.27
N ASN A 193 0.00 2.58 2.00
CA ASN A 193 1.05 2.40 1.01
C ASN A 193 1.96 1.21 1.34
N PHE A 194 2.42 1.13 2.58
CA PHE A 194 3.24 0.02 3.04
C PHE A 194 2.50 -1.33 2.90
N THR A 195 1.24 -1.38 3.31
CA THR A 195 0.46 -2.62 3.25
C THR A 195 0.22 -3.06 1.78
N LEU A 196 0.00 -2.11 0.87
CA LEU A 196 -0.19 -2.40 -0.56
C LEU A 196 1.11 -2.86 -1.23
N LEU A 197 2.25 -2.33 -0.79
CA LEU A 197 3.59 -2.77 -1.22
C LEU A 197 3.84 -4.22 -0.79
N GLU A 198 3.49 -4.59 0.44
CA GLU A 198 3.67 -5.95 0.97
C GLU A 198 2.74 -6.98 0.31
N LYS A 199 1.51 -6.58 -0.02
CA LYS A 199 0.53 -7.46 -0.67
C LYS A 199 0.86 -7.79 -2.11
N SER A 200 1.69 -6.99 -2.77
CA SER A 200 1.98 -7.20 -4.19
C SER A 200 2.92 -8.38 -4.42
N ASP A 201 2.49 -9.31 -5.27
CA ASP A 201 3.21 -10.51 -5.68
C ASP A 201 3.98 -10.33 -7.01
N THR A 202 3.76 -9.22 -7.71
CA THR A 202 4.36 -8.89 -9.00
C THR A 202 4.90 -7.46 -9.01
N VAL A 203 6.00 -7.23 -9.75
CA VAL A 203 6.59 -5.89 -9.85
C VAL A 203 5.63 -4.90 -10.52
N LEU A 204 4.87 -5.35 -11.52
CA LEU A 204 3.86 -4.51 -12.17
C LEU A 204 2.74 -4.13 -11.21
N GLY A 205 2.21 -5.10 -10.45
CA GLY A 205 1.21 -4.84 -9.42
C GLY A 205 1.70 -3.81 -8.39
N LEU A 206 2.98 -3.89 -8.03
CA LEU A 206 3.60 -2.94 -7.11
C LEU A 206 3.58 -1.53 -7.71
N MET A 207 4.04 -1.36 -8.96
CA MET A 207 4.06 -0.05 -9.61
C MET A 207 2.65 0.54 -9.80
N LEU A 208 1.67 -0.30 -10.12
CA LEU A 208 0.26 0.12 -10.25
C LEU A 208 -0.32 0.57 -8.91
N ASN A 209 -0.04 -0.16 -7.83
CA ASN A 209 -0.47 0.22 -6.49
C ASN A 209 0.13 1.58 -6.08
N PHE A 210 1.42 1.82 -6.37
CA PHE A 210 2.07 3.11 -6.12
C PHE A 210 1.44 4.25 -6.93
N ALA A 211 1.13 4.03 -8.21
CA ALA A 211 0.48 5.05 -9.04
C ALA A 211 -0.92 5.40 -8.51
N ALA A 212 -1.71 4.39 -8.13
CA ALA A 212 -3.03 4.59 -7.52
C ALA A 212 -2.95 5.37 -6.20
N LEU A 213 -1.94 5.08 -5.37
CA LEU A 213 -1.73 5.81 -4.12
C LEU A 213 -1.28 7.24 -4.33
N GLY A 214 -0.44 7.50 -5.32
CA GLY A 214 -0.07 8.86 -5.71
C GLY A 214 -1.31 9.69 -6.05
N PHE A 215 -2.29 9.11 -6.74
CA PHE A 215 -3.57 9.78 -6.98
C PHE A 215 -4.31 10.11 -5.67
N LEU A 216 -4.44 9.15 -4.74
CA LEU A 216 -5.10 9.37 -3.46
C LEU A 216 -4.43 10.46 -2.61
N GLN A 217 -3.10 10.52 -2.64
CA GLN A 217 -2.32 11.55 -1.96
C GLN A 217 -2.57 12.94 -2.51
N THR A 218 -2.88 13.08 -3.80
CA THR A 218 -3.11 14.40 -4.43
C THR A 218 -4.52 14.96 -4.25
N ILE A 219 -5.47 14.21 -3.69
CA ILE A 219 -6.90 14.62 -3.64
C ILE A 219 -7.09 15.97 -2.95
N ASP A 220 -6.42 16.20 -1.84
CA ASP A 220 -6.52 17.46 -1.09
C ASP A 220 -5.79 18.61 -1.79
N ASN A 221 -4.63 18.38 -2.39
CA ASN A 221 -3.97 19.40 -3.22
C ASN A 221 -4.86 19.82 -4.40
N VAL A 222 -5.49 18.84 -5.07
CA VAL A 222 -6.46 19.12 -6.15
C VAL A 222 -7.67 19.89 -5.61
N ALA A 223 -8.23 19.48 -4.47
CA ALA A 223 -9.35 20.19 -3.84
C ALA A 223 -8.97 21.64 -3.46
N TYR A 224 -7.74 21.85 -2.97
CA TYR A 224 -7.20 23.17 -2.68
C TYR A 224 -7.05 24.01 -3.96
N HIS A 225 -6.52 23.44 -5.05
CA HIS A 225 -6.40 24.15 -6.32
C HIS A 225 -7.77 24.54 -6.90
N LEU A 226 -8.77 23.66 -6.82
CA LEU A 226 -10.14 23.99 -7.22
C LEU A 226 -10.74 25.13 -6.39
N ALA A 227 -10.42 25.17 -5.08
CA ALA A 227 -10.78 26.27 -4.21
C ALA A 227 -10.05 27.58 -4.59
N LEU A 228 -8.76 27.51 -4.89
CA LEU A 228 -7.91 28.65 -5.27
C LEU A 228 -8.33 29.30 -6.58
N GLU A 229 -8.79 28.50 -7.55
CA GLU A 229 -9.23 28.96 -8.88
C GLU A 229 -10.68 29.49 -8.89
N GLY A 230 -11.39 29.44 -7.75
CA GLY A 230 -12.73 30.03 -7.62
C GLY A 230 -13.88 29.15 -8.15
N TYR A 231 -13.63 27.87 -8.43
CA TYR A 231 -14.67 26.97 -8.96
C TYR A 231 -15.81 26.65 -7.96
N LEU A 232 -15.61 26.91 -6.67
CA LEU A 232 -16.55 26.53 -5.60
C LEU A 232 -17.37 27.72 -5.08
N SER A 233 -16.71 28.74 -4.52
CA SER A 233 -17.33 30.01 -4.13
C SER A 233 -16.28 31.07 -3.82
N ASP A 234 -16.63 32.34 -3.98
CA ASP A 234 -15.76 33.50 -3.68
C ASP A 234 -15.24 33.46 -2.22
N SER A 235 -16.06 32.98 -1.28
CA SER A 235 -15.68 32.88 0.13
C SER A 235 -14.60 31.82 0.39
N ILE A 236 -14.60 30.75 -0.40
CA ILE A 236 -13.61 29.67 -0.33
C ILE A 236 -12.31 30.13 -1.00
N GLU A 237 -12.43 30.76 -2.17
CA GLU A 237 -11.32 31.33 -2.94
C GLU A 237 -10.55 32.37 -2.13
N ALA A 238 -11.25 33.25 -1.42
CA ALA A 238 -10.62 34.27 -0.57
C ALA A 238 -9.73 33.63 0.52
N VAL A 239 -10.17 32.53 1.15
CA VAL A 239 -9.38 31.83 2.16
C VAL A 239 -8.21 31.06 1.53
N ALA A 240 -8.42 30.42 0.37
CA ALA A 240 -7.35 29.73 -0.35
C ALA A 240 -6.24 30.71 -0.76
N LYS A 241 -6.60 31.87 -1.35
CA LYS A 241 -5.65 32.95 -1.68
C LYS A 241 -4.96 33.53 -0.45
N ALA A 242 -5.64 33.59 0.70
CA ALA A 242 -4.99 34.00 1.94
C ALA A 242 -3.92 32.99 2.39
N ALA A 243 -4.09 31.70 2.11
CA ALA A 243 -3.09 30.68 2.45
C ALA A 243 -1.80 30.81 1.64
N THR A 244 -1.87 31.16 0.34
CA THR A 244 -0.67 31.30 -0.52
C THR A 244 0.19 32.50 -0.14
N VAL A 245 -0.44 33.57 0.36
CA VAL A 245 0.21 34.83 0.76
C VAL A 245 0.71 34.77 2.21
N LEU A 246 0.10 33.96 3.06
CA LEU A 246 0.45 33.94 4.48
C LEU A 246 1.83 33.31 4.68
N THR A 247 2.69 34.06 5.33
CA THR A 247 3.99 33.58 5.74
C THR A 247 4.17 33.64 7.24
N LEU A 248 4.89 32.66 7.80
CA LEU A 248 5.06 32.47 9.24
C LEU A 248 6.54 32.58 9.60
N PRO A 249 6.89 33.27 10.70
CA PRO A 249 8.27 33.31 11.16
C PRO A 249 8.70 31.92 11.67
N LYS A 250 9.79 31.38 11.15
CA LYS A 250 10.42 30.16 11.71
C LYS A 250 11.08 30.47 13.04
N TYR A 251 11.25 29.46 13.90
CA TYR A 251 12.24 29.59 14.97
C TYR A 251 13.58 29.95 14.35
N LYS A 252 14.33 30.88 14.97
CA LYS A 252 15.70 31.26 14.54
C LYS A 252 16.44 29.97 14.23
N SER A 253 16.81 29.77 12.95
CA SER A 253 17.22 28.50 12.37
C SER A 253 18.41 27.90 13.13
N SER A 254 18.13 27.23 14.24
CA SER A 254 19.13 26.48 14.96
C SER A 254 19.44 25.26 14.11
N LYS A 255 20.72 24.94 13.98
CA LYS A 255 21.15 23.70 13.31
C LYS A 255 20.46 22.47 13.92
N VAL A 256 20.04 22.57 15.19
CA VAL A 256 19.32 21.52 15.94
C VAL A 256 17.99 21.16 15.30
N TRP A 257 17.13 22.14 14.95
CA TRP A 257 15.80 21.83 14.40
C TRP A 257 15.85 21.16 13.03
N LYS A 258 16.75 21.61 12.15
CA LYS A 258 16.99 20.95 10.85
C LYS A 258 17.47 19.50 11.01
N VAL A 259 18.31 19.25 12.01
CA VAL A 259 18.78 17.91 12.37
C VAL A 259 17.64 17.08 12.93
N LEU A 260 16.76 17.65 13.76
CA LEU A 260 15.58 16.96 14.29
C LEU A 260 14.59 16.55 13.19
N ASP A 261 14.32 17.41 12.22
CA ASP A 261 13.45 17.07 11.07
C ASP A 261 14.02 15.90 10.27
N SER A 262 15.32 16.00 9.94
CA SER A 262 16.02 14.94 9.22
C SER A 262 16.05 13.64 10.03
N LEU A 263 16.28 13.73 11.34
CA LEU A 263 16.27 12.59 12.25
C LEU A 263 14.89 11.92 12.29
N PHE A 264 13.81 12.69 12.33
CA PHE A 264 12.45 12.14 12.36
C PHE A 264 12.14 11.37 11.08
N ILE A 265 12.47 11.91 9.90
CA ILE A 265 12.29 11.20 8.62
C ILE A 265 13.12 9.90 8.59
N VAL A 266 14.37 9.94 9.07
CA VAL A 266 15.21 8.75 9.19
C VAL A 266 14.60 7.73 10.16
N LEU A 267 14.03 8.17 11.29
CA LEU A 267 13.35 7.29 12.25
C LEU A 267 12.12 6.62 11.63
N VAL A 268 11.30 7.36 10.88
CA VAL A 268 10.16 6.80 10.14
C VAL A 268 10.64 5.77 9.13
N TYR A 269 11.68 6.08 8.36
CA TYR A 269 12.26 5.13 7.39
C TYR A 269 12.78 3.86 8.08
N ILE A 270 13.51 3.98 9.19
CA ILE A 270 14.00 2.83 9.97
C ILE A 270 12.83 2.00 10.51
N ALA A 271 11.75 2.65 10.97
CA ALA A 271 10.57 1.96 11.47
C ALA A 271 9.93 1.11 10.37
N ILE A 272 9.69 1.69 9.19
CA ILE A 272 9.12 0.94 8.05
C ILE A 272 10.06 -0.16 7.59
N LEU A 273 11.36 0.11 7.46
CA LEU A 273 12.34 -0.88 7.07
C LEU A 273 12.39 -2.07 8.04
N SER A 274 12.23 -1.81 9.34
CA SER A 274 12.17 -2.84 10.38
C SER A 274 10.92 -3.71 10.24
N VAL A 275 9.78 -3.09 9.93
CA VAL A 275 8.51 -3.81 9.69
C VAL A 275 8.63 -4.67 8.42
N TRP A 276 9.10 -4.11 7.31
CA TRP A 276 9.37 -4.82 6.06
C TRP A 276 10.31 -6.01 6.26
N LEU A 277 11.42 -5.79 6.98
CA LEU A 277 12.39 -6.85 7.27
C LEU A 277 11.76 -7.97 8.09
N SER A 278 10.91 -7.63 9.06
CA SER A 278 10.16 -8.62 9.84
C SER A 278 9.25 -9.47 8.96
N PHE A 279 8.47 -8.85 8.06
CA PHE A 279 7.61 -9.57 7.11
C PHE A 279 8.43 -10.46 6.16
N THR A 280 9.51 -9.92 5.60
CA THR A 280 10.41 -10.66 4.71
C THR A 280 11.02 -11.88 5.41
N LEU A 281 11.49 -11.74 6.65
CA LEU A 281 12.02 -12.87 7.42
C LEU A 281 10.93 -13.93 7.68
N GLN A 282 9.71 -13.51 8.01
CA GLN A 282 8.58 -14.43 8.22
C GLN A 282 8.18 -15.17 6.93
N GLN A 283 8.22 -14.50 5.77
CA GLN A 283 8.02 -15.12 4.45
C GLN A 283 9.14 -16.12 4.12
N ILE A 284 10.41 -15.76 4.37
CA ILE A 284 11.55 -16.65 4.13
C ILE A 284 11.45 -17.90 5.01
N GLU A 285 11.07 -17.74 6.27
CA GLU A 285 10.83 -18.84 7.21
C GLU A 285 9.60 -19.70 6.82
N GLY A 286 8.73 -19.22 5.93
CA GLY A 286 7.53 -19.94 5.52
C GLY A 286 6.42 -19.90 6.57
N ARG A 287 6.38 -18.88 7.45
CA ARG A 287 5.34 -18.78 8.50
C ARG A 287 3.94 -18.51 7.93
N PHE A 288 3.90 -17.89 6.76
CA PHE A 288 2.68 -17.61 6.01
C PHE A 288 2.24 -18.77 5.10
N LEU A 289 3.11 -19.76 4.88
CA LEU A 289 2.71 -20.98 4.20
C LEU A 289 1.74 -21.77 5.08
N CYS A 290 0.84 -22.49 4.41
CA CYS A 290 0.00 -23.46 5.07
C CYS A 290 0.91 -24.46 5.81
N GLN A 291 0.73 -24.67 7.11
CA GLN A 291 1.54 -25.64 7.87
C GLN A 291 1.07 -27.06 7.62
N SER A 292 -0.23 -27.23 7.41
CA SER A 292 -0.86 -28.50 7.07
C SER A 292 -2.02 -28.30 6.11
N PHE A 293 -2.11 -29.11 5.07
CA PHE A 293 -3.27 -29.14 4.18
C PHE A 293 -3.85 -30.55 4.08
N SER A 294 -5.11 -30.65 3.71
CA SER A 294 -5.75 -31.90 3.31
C SER A 294 -5.73 -31.99 1.79
N ALA A 295 -5.32 -33.13 1.25
CA ALA A 295 -5.46 -33.44 -0.17
C ALA A 295 -6.45 -34.59 -0.33
N SER A 296 -7.42 -34.41 -1.22
CA SER A 296 -8.43 -35.41 -1.56
C SER A 296 -8.33 -35.73 -3.05
N PHE A 297 -8.02 -36.98 -3.35
CA PHE A 297 -8.08 -37.52 -4.69
C PHE A 297 -9.45 -38.15 -4.89
N THR A 298 -10.29 -37.50 -5.68
CA THR A 298 -11.63 -38.00 -6.03
C THR A 298 -11.59 -38.60 -7.43
N GLY A 299 -12.01 -39.85 -7.52
CA GLY A 299 -11.97 -40.64 -8.75
C GLY A 299 -11.86 -42.11 -8.42
N ASP A 300 -12.83 -42.89 -8.86
CA ASP A 300 -12.85 -44.35 -8.81
C ASP A 300 -12.10 -44.98 -10.00
N GLU A 301 -11.61 -44.15 -10.91
CA GLU A 301 -10.87 -44.57 -12.09
C GLU A 301 -9.48 -45.08 -11.68
N TRP A 302 -9.27 -46.38 -11.85
CA TRP A 302 -7.98 -47.04 -11.64
C TRP A 302 -7.08 -46.73 -12.84
N TRP A 303 -6.15 -45.79 -12.65
CA TRP A 303 -5.13 -45.47 -13.65
C TRP A 303 -3.88 -46.29 -13.36
N LEU A 304 -3.41 -47.09 -14.31
CA LEU A 304 -2.02 -47.59 -14.34
C LEU A 304 -1.53 -48.24 -13.03
N ASP A 305 -2.30 -49.18 -12.47
CA ASP A 305 -1.99 -49.90 -11.21
C ASP A 305 -1.79 -48.99 -9.97
N PHE A 306 -2.06 -47.69 -10.10
CA PHE A 306 -1.88 -46.69 -9.06
C PHE A 306 -3.25 -46.18 -8.60
N ASN A 307 -3.58 -46.40 -7.33
CA ASN A 307 -4.80 -45.87 -6.75
C ASN A 307 -4.48 -44.60 -5.94
N PRO A 308 -4.65 -43.38 -6.48
CA PRO A 308 -4.31 -42.15 -5.78
C PRO A 308 -5.16 -41.92 -4.51
N SER A 309 -6.34 -42.53 -4.43
CA SER A 309 -7.24 -42.36 -3.28
C SER A 309 -6.65 -42.84 -1.96
N ILE A 310 -5.68 -43.78 -1.98
CA ILE A 310 -5.01 -44.26 -0.77
C ILE A 310 -4.09 -43.19 -0.15
N TYR A 311 -3.70 -42.18 -0.94
CA TYR A 311 -2.89 -41.04 -0.51
C TYR A 311 -3.75 -39.81 -0.17
N SER A 312 -5.08 -39.95 -0.16
CA SER A 312 -5.96 -38.90 0.35
C SER A 312 -5.78 -38.75 1.85
N GLY A 313 -5.50 -37.54 2.32
CA GLY A 313 -5.25 -37.31 3.74
C GLY A 313 -4.60 -35.97 4.04
N ALA A 314 -4.14 -35.83 5.28
CA ALA A 314 -3.44 -34.64 5.74
C ALA A 314 -1.95 -34.71 5.40
N TYR A 315 -1.40 -33.58 4.97
CA TYR A 315 0.01 -33.38 4.63
C TYR A 315 0.58 -32.27 5.50
N ASP A 316 1.78 -32.48 6.03
CA ASP A 316 2.46 -31.57 6.94
C ASP A 316 3.72 -31.00 6.30
N LEU A 317 3.97 -29.72 6.56
CA LEU A 317 5.19 -29.01 6.16
C LEU A 317 6.43 -29.63 6.84
N VAL A 318 7.44 -30.00 6.05
CA VAL A 318 8.67 -30.62 6.56
C VAL A 318 9.70 -29.56 6.94
N GLY A 319 9.52 -28.97 8.12
CA GLY A 319 10.46 -28.02 8.71
C GLY A 319 10.78 -26.85 7.78
N ARG A 320 12.05 -26.38 7.81
CA ARG A 320 12.54 -25.26 6.98
C ARG A 320 13.16 -25.72 5.66
N ARG A 321 13.08 -27.01 5.34
CA ARG A 321 13.73 -27.56 4.15
C ARG A 321 12.99 -27.10 2.91
N LYS A 322 13.74 -26.64 1.91
CA LYS A 322 13.22 -26.26 0.61
C LYS A 322 13.88 -27.10 -0.47
N VAL A 323 13.09 -27.59 -1.42
CA VAL A 323 13.58 -28.22 -2.65
C VAL A 323 12.96 -27.48 -3.83
N GLY A 324 13.76 -27.23 -4.85
CA GLY A 324 13.39 -26.29 -5.92
C GLY A 324 13.10 -24.87 -5.40
N GLY A 325 13.65 -24.49 -4.23
CA GLY A 325 13.38 -23.20 -3.58
C GLY A 325 11.99 -23.06 -2.96
N ARG A 326 11.17 -24.12 -2.94
CA ARG A 326 9.84 -24.16 -2.31
C ARG A 326 9.80 -25.19 -1.19
N ALA A 327 8.78 -25.09 -0.35
CA ALA A 327 8.63 -26.01 0.77
C ALA A 327 8.11 -27.39 0.32
N ILE A 328 8.34 -28.41 1.14
CA ILE A 328 7.88 -29.78 0.90
C ILE A 328 6.83 -30.15 1.94
N TYR A 329 5.82 -30.88 1.50
CA TYR A 329 4.77 -31.41 2.34
C TYR A 329 4.74 -32.94 2.26
N VAL A 330 4.59 -33.57 3.42
CA VAL A 330 4.63 -35.03 3.53
C VAL A 330 3.40 -35.52 4.25
N GLU A 331 2.85 -36.63 3.76
CA GLU A 331 1.69 -37.29 4.33
C GLU A 331 1.85 -37.59 5.83
N ARG A 332 0.86 -37.19 6.63
CA ARG A 332 0.88 -37.28 8.10
C ARG A 332 0.67 -38.70 8.61
N ASN A 333 -0.18 -39.49 7.93
CA ASN A 333 -0.68 -40.77 8.46
C ASN A 333 0.34 -41.91 8.43
N TYR A 334 1.59 -41.65 8.04
CA TYR A 334 2.59 -42.69 7.89
C TYR A 334 3.56 -42.79 9.07
N ARG A 335 3.38 -43.85 9.89
CA ARG A 335 4.17 -44.10 11.11
C ARG A 335 5.49 -44.84 10.87
N ASP A 336 5.58 -45.65 9.81
CA ASP A 336 6.76 -46.47 9.55
C ASP A 336 7.77 -45.75 8.65
N GLU A 337 9.06 -45.79 9.01
CA GLU A 337 10.15 -45.18 8.21
C GLU A 337 10.39 -45.87 6.87
N GLU A 338 9.98 -47.13 6.72
CA GLU A 338 10.29 -47.96 5.54
C GLU A 338 9.23 -47.88 4.44
N SER A 339 8.05 -47.38 4.76
CA SER A 339 6.92 -47.41 3.84
C SER A 339 6.87 -46.17 2.95
N ALA A 340 6.34 -46.35 1.74
CA ALA A 340 6.22 -45.28 0.77
C ALA A 340 5.20 -44.22 1.22
N ARG A 341 5.57 -42.95 1.14
CA ARG A 341 4.75 -41.80 1.60
C ARG A 341 4.40 -40.91 0.42
N GLY A 342 3.20 -40.34 0.46
CA GLY A 342 2.86 -39.23 -0.42
C GLY A 342 3.68 -37.98 -0.08
N ILE A 343 4.23 -37.32 -1.09
CA ILE A 343 5.02 -36.09 -0.94
C ILE A 343 4.60 -35.09 -2.01
N PHE A 344 4.26 -33.88 -1.58
CA PHE A 344 4.13 -32.72 -2.47
C PHE A 344 5.39 -31.88 -2.42
N GLY A 345 5.92 -31.56 -3.60
CA GLY A 345 7.10 -30.73 -3.75
C GLY A 345 7.05 -29.93 -5.05
N TYR A 346 7.98 -28.99 -5.21
CA TYR A 346 8.08 -28.18 -6.40
C TYR A 346 9.24 -28.65 -7.28
N CYS A 347 8.95 -29.01 -8.52
CA CYS A 347 9.97 -29.31 -9.52
C CYS A 347 10.43 -27.99 -10.16
N ALA A 348 11.64 -27.55 -9.82
CA ALA A 348 12.17 -26.27 -10.33
C ALA A 348 12.46 -26.27 -11.83
N ASP A 349 12.79 -27.42 -12.41
CA ASP A 349 13.19 -27.53 -13.81
C ASP A 349 11.98 -27.37 -14.76
N GLU A 350 10.82 -27.84 -14.32
CA GLU A 350 9.56 -27.75 -15.07
C GLU A 350 8.57 -26.74 -14.49
N ALA A 351 9.00 -26.00 -13.47
CA ALA A 351 8.28 -24.88 -12.89
C ALA A 351 6.85 -25.22 -12.36
N ARG A 352 6.68 -26.42 -11.81
CA ARG A 352 5.37 -26.96 -11.39
C ARG A 352 5.39 -27.62 -10.02
N TRP A 353 4.23 -27.63 -9.36
CA TRP A 353 4.00 -28.46 -8.19
C TRP A 353 3.80 -29.91 -8.62
N ALA A 354 4.35 -30.83 -7.84
CA ALA A 354 4.43 -32.23 -8.17
C ALA A 354 4.08 -33.08 -6.95
N PHE A 355 3.43 -34.21 -7.20
CA PHE A 355 3.14 -35.24 -6.23
C PHE A 355 3.92 -36.50 -6.58
N ILE A 356 4.69 -36.99 -5.61
CA ILE A 356 5.49 -38.20 -5.73
C ILE A 356 5.16 -39.16 -4.59
N VAL A 357 5.44 -40.44 -4.82
CA VAL A 357 5.41 -41.45 -3.77
C VAL A 357 6.84 -41.96 -3.59
N SER A 358 7.37 -41.84 -2.37
CA SER A 358 8.77 -42.18 -2.10
C SER A 358 8.93 -42.86 -0.74
N THR A 359 9.84 -43.83 -0.69
CA THR A 359 10.32 -44.45 0.56
C THR A 359 11.49 -43.69 1.16
N LYS A 360 12.08 -42.73 0.43
CA LYS A 360 13.17 -41.90 0.95
C LYS A 360 12.66 -41.00 2.06
N GLN A 361 13.51 -40.76 3.07
CA GLN A 361 13.21 -39.75 4.08
C GLN A 361 13.05 -38.38 3.43
N ALA A 362 12.10 -37.59 3.93
CA ALA A 362 11.78 -36.26 3.42
C ALA A 362 12.99 -35.29 3.44
N THR A 363 13.99 -35.56 4.28
CA THR A 363 15.27 -34.84 4.38
C THR A 363 16.31 -35.25 3.32
N MET A 364 16.05 -36.31 2.56
CA MET A 364 16.91 -36.83 1.49
C MET A 364 16.33 -36.61 0.08
N ILE A 365 15.06 -36.23 -0.03
CA ILE A 365 14.42 -35.91 -1.33
C ILE A 365 15.18 -34.77 -2.02
N THR A 366 15.50 -34.95 -3.30
CA THR A 366 16.17 -33.97 -4.17
C THR A 366 15.19 -33.37 -5.19
N ASN A 367 15.62 -32.37 -5.96
CA ASN A 367 14.77 -31.79 -7.01
C ASN A 367 14.48 -32.83 -8.10
N ASP A 368 15.49 -33.60 -8.51
CA ASP A 368 15.35 -34.68 -9.50
C ASP A 368 14.34 -35.74 -9.06
N ASP A 369 14.31 -36.06 -7.76
CA ASP A 369 13.31 -36.97 -7.19
C ASP A 369 11.88 -36.41 -7.32
N ILE A 370 11.71 -35.09 -7.14
CA ILE A 370 10.41 -34.41 -7.25
C ILE A 370 9.99 -34.27 -8.71
N CYS A 371 10.93 -34.03 -9.62
CA CYS A 371 10.65 -33.94 -11.05
C CYS A 371 10.29 -35.30 -11.68
N ASN A 372 10.63 -36.42 -11.02
CA ASN A 372 10.14 -37.74 -11.38
C ASN A 372 8.76 -38.03 -10.74
N TYR A 373 7.78 -37.20 -11.07
CA TYR A 373 6.48 -37.20 -10.41
C TYR A 373 5.43 -38.12 -11.01
N ILE A 374 4.42 -38.42 -10.21
CA ILE A 374 3.23 -39.17 -10.64
C ILE A 374 2.16 -38.19 -11.12
N LEU A 375 1.94 -37.12 -10.34
CA LEU A 375 1.00 -36.05 -10.66
C LEU A 375 1.74 -34.70 -10.67
N ALA A 376 1.29 -33.78 -11.50
CA ALA A 376 1.75 -32.41 -11.46
C ALA A 376 0.64 -31.40 -11.71
N SER A 377 0.82 -30.21 -11.15
CA SER A 377 0.03 -29.03 -11.54
C SER A 377 0.31 -28.68 -13.01
N PRO A 378 -0.60 -27.95 -13.68
CA PRO A 378 -0.36 -27.39 -15.00
C PRO A 378 0.91 -26.54 -15.11
N ASP A 379 1.34 -26.36 -16.36
CA ASP A 379 2.38 -25.41 -16.72
C ASP A 379 2.02 -24.00 -16.24
N GLY A 380 3.03 -23.22 -15.85
CA GLY A 380 2.85 -21.83 -15.42
C GLY A 380 2.56 -21.64 -13.93
N ALA A 381 2.71 -22.68 -13.10
CA ALA A 381 2.67 -22.55 -11.64
C ALA A 381 3.95 -21.93 -11.04
N GLU A 382 4.74 -21.20 -11.82
CA GLU A 382 5.95 -20.46 -11.39
C GLU A 382 5.69 -19.49 -10.25
N GLY A 383 4.53 -18.84 -10.31
CA GLY A 383 4.08 -17.91 -9.28
C GLY A 383 3.59 -18.57 -8.00
N ALA A 384 3.25 -19.86 -8.03
CA ALA A 384 2.65 -20.54 -6.89
C ALA A 384 3.73 -20.92 -5.85
N PHE A 385 3.62 -20.37 -4.64
CA PHE A 385 4.54 -20.67 -3.54
C PHE A 385 4.03 -21.77 -2.60
N ASP A 386 2.76 -22.14 -2.76
CA ASP A 386 2.07 -23.16 -1.97
C ASP A 386 1.19 -23.99 -2.91
N PRO A 387 1.17 -25.35 -2.81
CA PRO A 387 0.38 -26.18 -3.68
C PRO A 387 -1.13 -25.87 -3.59
N THR A 388 -1.60 -25.31 -2.47
CA THR A 388 -3.01 -24.86 -2.30
C THR A 388 -3.42 -23.78 -3.31
N GLU A 389 -2.47 -23.04 -3.88
CA GLU A 389 -2.75 -22.02 -4.92
C GLU A 389 -3.04 -22.65 -6.28
N THR A 390 -2.72 -23.94 -6.45
CA THR A 390 -2.94 -24.69 -7.70
C THR A 390 -4.20 -25.55 -7.67
N THR A 391 -5.01 -25.49 -6.61
CA THR A 391 -6.21 -26.34 -6.46
C THR A 391 -7.26 -26.10 -7.56
N SER A 392 -7.38 -24.88 -8.08
CA SER A 392 -8.32 -24.54 -9.15
C SER A 392 -7.89 -25.07 -10.52
N SER A 393 -6.66 -25.57 -10.63
CA SER A 393 -6.04 -26.01 -11.88
C SER A 393 -6.19 -27.52 -12.07
N LYS A 394 -6.29 -27.98 -13.33
CA LYS A 394 -6.44 -29.41 -13.63
C LYS A 394 -5.09 -30.12 -13.49
N TRP A 395 -4.88 -30.81 -12.38
CA TRP A 395 -3.68 -31.63 -12.20
C TRP A 395 -3.66 -32.77 -13.23
N MET A 396 -2.46 -33.07 -13.73
CA MET A 396 -2.21 -34.05 -14.78
C MET A 396 -1.39 -35.22 -14.25
N THR A 397 -1.70 -36.43 -14.71
CA THR A 397 -0.88 -37.62 -14.49
C THR A 397 0.20 -37.71 -15.56
N TYR A 398 1.38 -38.20 -15.21
CA TYR A 398 2.40 -38.60 -16.19
C TYR A 398 2.55 -40.12 -16.18
N SER A 399 2.32 -40.74 -17.33
CA SER A 399 2.71 -42.13 -17.55
C SER A 399 4.15 -42.17 -18.06
N ASN A 400 4.91 -43.18 -17.65
CA ASN A 400 6.25 -43.44 -18.19
C ASN A 400 6.23 -43.84 -19.68
N ASP A 401 5.06 -44.14 -20.23
CA ASP A 401 4.88 -44.32 -21.66
C ASP A 401 4.95 -42.95 -22.35
N ALA A 402 5.78 -42.84 -23.39
CA ALA A 402 6.30 -41.60 -24.02
C ALA A 402 5.29 -40.55 -24.53
N ILE A 403 4.00 -40.65 -24.19
CA ILE A 403 2.97 -39.66 -24.49
C ILE A 403 2.26 -39.28 -23.18
N PRO A 404 2.50 -38.07 -22.63
CA PRO A 404 1.74 -37.58 -21.49
C PRO A 404 0.26 -37.48 -21.87
N GLN A 405 -0.56 -38.32 -21.25
CA GLN A 405 -2.01 -38.18 -21.33
C GLN A 405 -2.46 -37.32 -20.16
N SER A 406 -2.89 -36.10 -20.45
CA SER A 406 -3.50 -35.20 -19.48
C SER A 406 -4.89 -35.72 -19.12
N VAL A 407 -4.97 -36.65 -18.17
CA VAL A 407 -6.25 -37.03 -17.58
C VAL A 407 -6.55 -36.06 -16.45
N PRO A 408 -7.62 -35.25 -16.56
CA PRO A 408 -7.97 -34.32 -15.49
C PRO A 408 -8.44 -35.10 -14.27
N LEU A 409 -7.65 -35.08 -13.20
CA LEU A 409 -8.06 -35.65 -11.92
C LEU A 409 -8.93 -34.65 -11.16
N SER A 410 -10.02 -35.15 -10.55
CA SER A 410 -10.77 -34.37 -9.56
C SER A 410 -9.95 -34.37 -8.27
N PHE A 411 -9.22 -33.28 -8.06
CA PHE A 411 -8.23 -33.14 -7.01
C PHE A 411 -8.51 -31.88 -6.21
N GLU A 412 -8.61 -32.02 -4.89
CA GLU A 412 -8.89 -30.90 -3.99
C GLU A 412 -7.80 -30.81 -2.92
N ILE A 413 -7.14 -29.65 -2.83
CA ILE A 413 -6.28 -29.29 -1.71
C ILE A 413 -6.91 -28.14 -0.94
N SER A 414 -7.09 -28.34 0.37
CA SER A 414 -7.55 -27.31 1.28
C SER A 414 -6.60 -27.15 2.46
N CYS A 415 -6.26 -25.91 2.80
CA CYS A 415 -5.45 -25.63 3.99
C CYS A 415 -6.27 -25.95 5.26
N ILE A 416 -5.68 -26.69 6.20
CA ILE A 416 -6.34 -27.12 7.45
C ILE A 416 -5.66 -26.50 8.68
N ASP A 417 -5.00 -25.36 8.51
CA ASP A 417 -4.43 -24.59 9.61
C ASP A 417 -5.55 -24.07 10.52
N CYS A 418 -5.47 -24.37 11.81
CA CYS A 418 -6.42 -23.86 12.80
C CYS A 418 -5.90 -22.58 13.49
N ALA A 419 -6.84 -21.76 13.95
CA ALA A 419 -6.63 -20.59 14.79
C ALA A 419 -7.16 -20.81 16.21
N GLY A 420 -8.28 -21.52 16.33
CA GLY A 420 -8.97 -21.78 17.59
C GLY A 420 -9.65 -23.15 17.61
N ALA A 421 -10.35 -23.44 18.71
CA ALA A 421 -11.08 -24.70 18.87
C ALA A 421 -12.27 -24.83 17.88
N SER A 422 -12.82 -23.72 17.42
CA SER A 422 -13.90 -23.68 16.42
C SER A 422 -13.49 -24.33 15.10
N ASP A 423 -12.23 -24.15 14.69
CA ASP A 423 -11.70 -24.71 13.44
C ASP A 423 -11.45 -26.22 13.56
N CYS A 424 -11.45 -26.73 14.78
CA CYS A 424 -11.31 -28.15 15.12
C CYS A 424 -12.66 -28.76 15.54
N SER A 425 -13.76 -28.28 14.93
CA SER A 425 -15.14 -28.73 15.18
C SER A 425 -15.59 -28.68 16.64
N GLU A 426 -14.96 -27.82 17.46
CA GLU A 426 -15.12 -27.78 18.94
C GLU A 426 -14.82 -29.11 19.66
N ARG A 427 -14.25 -30.08 18.94
CA ARG A 427 -13.95 -31.44 19.39
C ARG A 427 -12.45 -31.68 19.56
N GLY A 428 -11.65 -30.65 19.34
CA GLY A 428 -10.21 -30.65 19.56
C GLY A 428 -9.71 -29.29 20.05
N GLN A 429 -8.40 -29.21 20.23
CA GLN A 429 -7.69 -27.97 20.51
C GLN A 429 -6.74 -27.65 19.37
N CYS A 430 -6.68 -26.38 19.00
CA CYS A 430 -5.67 -25.93 18.05
C CYS A 430 -4.31 -25.80 18.76
N GLN A 431 -3.34 -26.64 18.38
CA GLN A 431 -1.97 -26.58 18.89
C GLN A 431 -1.00 -26.44 17.72
N ASN A 432 -0.22 -25.37 17.69
CA ASN A 432 0.73 -25.07 16.60
C ASN A 432 0.08 -25.10 15.21
N LYS A 433 -1.10 -24.48 15.07
CA LYS A 433 -1.93 -24.49 13.84
C LYS A 433 -2.41 -25.88 13.39
N LYS A 434 -2.31 -26.90 14.24
CA LYS A 434 -2.84 -28.24 13.98
C LYS A 434 -3.94 -28.58 14.96
N CYS A 435 -5.01 -29.21 14.47
CA CYS A 435 -6.05 -29.74 15.33
C CYS A 435 -5.58 -30.99 16.06
N VAL A 436 -5.59 -30.93 17.40
CA VAL A 436 -5.37 -32.09 18.28
C VAL A 436 -6.74 -32.51 18.81
N CYS A 437 -7.23 -33.65 18.33
CA CYS A 437 -8.58 -34.12 18.64
C CYS A 437 -8.67 -34.71 20.04
N ASN A 438 -9.75 -34.36 20.75
CA ASN A 438 -10.07 -34.99 22.02
C ASN A 438 -10.68 -36.37 21.73
N PRO A 439 -10.28 -37.45 22.44
CA PRO A 439 -10.96 -38.74 22.30
C PRO A 439 -12.47 -38.62 22.57
N PRO A 440 -13.35 -39.33 21.85
CA PRO A 440 -13.09 -40.34 20.82
C PRO A 440 -12.96 -39.79 19.38
N TYR A 441 -12.80 -38.48 19.21
CA TYR A 441 -12.80 -37.85 17.89
C TYR A 441 -11.45 -38.02 17.18
N TYR A 442 -11.49 -38.10 15.85
CA TYR A 442 -10.32 -38.14 14.97
C TYR A 442 -10.62 -37.40 13.65
N GLY A 443 -9.65 -37.39 12.72
CA GLY A 443 -9.75 -36.67 11.45
C GLY A 443 -8.80 -35.47 11.39
N SER A 444 -8.74 -34.82 10.24
CA SER A 444 -7.89 -33.63 10.02
C SER A 444 -8.37 -32.42 10.82
N VAL A 445 -9.70 -32.33 11.05
CA VAL A 445 -10.38 -31.24 11.77
C VAL A 445 -11.26 -31.74 12.93
N CYS A 446 -11.01 -32.97 13.40
CA CYS A 446 -11.71 -33.61 14.52
C CYS A 446 -13.22 -33.81 14.33
N ASP A 447 -13.62 -34.04 13.09
CA ASP A 447 -15.00 -34.21 12.63
C ASP A 447 -15.49 -35.66 12.73
N LEU A 448 -14.58 -36.64 12.70
CA LEU A 448 -14.89 -38.06 12.73
C LEU A 448 -14.91 -38.63 14.17
N VAL A 449 -15.69 -39.69 14.40
CA VAL A 449 -15.83 -40.37 15.70
C VAL A 449 -15.38 -41.82 15.54
N ALA A 450 -14.49 -42.28 16.42
CA ALA A 450 -14.12 -43.70 16.45
C ALA A 450 -15.29 -44.52 17.01
N GLU A 451 -15.85 -45.41 16.19
CA GLU A 451 -16.91 -46.35 16.58
C GLU A 451 -16.40 -47.46 17.50
#